data_AF-A0A381VLZ9-F1
#
_entry.id   AF-A0A381VLZ9-F1
#
_cell.length_a   1.000
_cell.length_b   1.000
_cell.length_c   1.000
_cell.angle_alpha   90.00
_cell.angle_beta   90.00
_cell.angle_gamma   90.00
#
_symmetry.space_group_name_H-M   'P 1'
#
loop_
_entity.id
_entity.type
_entity.pdbx_description
1 polymer ?
#
loop_
_entity_poly.entity_id
_entity_poly.type
_entity_poly.pdbx_seq_one_letter_code
_entity_poly.pdbx_strand_id
1 'polypeptide(L)' 'MVHDLADRKVKTLVSSEKDAGFHSIRWDATNDFGESVSAGMYFYTIQVGEF' A
#
# COMPACT_ATOMS: atom_id res chain seq x y z
N MET A 1 1.10 1.29 2.97
CA MET A 1 0.82 2.28 1.91
C MET A 1 1.65 1.94 0.69
N VAL A 2 1.19 2.27 -0.52
CA VAL A 2 1.93 2.12 -1.79
C VAL A 2 2.31 3.51 -2.30
N HIS A 3 3.55 3.68 -2.75
CA HIS A 3 4.13 4.94 -3.20
C HIS A 3 4.78 4.77 -4.58
N ASP A 4 4.75 5.81 -5.40
CA ASP A 4 5.50 5.85 -6.65
C ASP A 4 6.99 6.24 -6.44
N LEU A 5 7.75 6.30 -7.53
CA LEU A 5 9.19 6.65 -7.48
C LEU A 5 9.48 8.07 -6.97
N ALA A 6 8.47 8.96 -6.96
CA ALA A 6 8.56 10.31 -6.43
C ALA A 6 8.05 10.39 -4.97
N ASP A 7 7.90 9.24 -4.30
CA ASP A 7 7.37 9.09 -2.95
C ASP A 7 5.92 9.60 -2.78
N ARG A 8 5.18 9.75 -3.88
CA ARG A 8 3.77 10.15 -3.81
C ARG A 8 2.91 8.96 -3.44
N LYS A 9 2.06 9.12 -2.43
CA LYS A 9 1.11 8.09 -1.99
C LYS A 9 0.13 7.76 -3.12
N VAL A 10 0.05 6.48 -3.47
CA VAL A 10 -0.84 5.93 -4.50
C VAL A 10 -2.07 5.25 -3.88
N LYS A 11 -1.85 4.36 -2.89
CA LYS A 11 -2.94 3.60 -2.26
C LYS A 11 -2.64 3.25 -0.81
N THR A 12 -3.69 3.21 0.01
CA THR A 12 -3.68 2.62 1.35
C THR A 12 -4.25 1.21 1.27
N LEU A 13 -3.41 0.18 1.40
CA LEU A 13 -3.85 -1.22 1.29
C LEU A 13 -4.53 -1.74 2.56
N VAL A 14 -4.10 -1.26 3.73
CA VAL A 14 -4.66 -1.62 5.04
C VAL A 14 -4.72 -0.35 5.87
N SER A 15 -5.86 -0.12 6.51
CA SER A 15 -6.11 1.02 7.41
C SER A 15 -6.48 0.58 8.83
N SER A 16 -6.46 -0.72 9.13
CA SER A 16 -6.79 -1.30 10.43
C SER A 16 -5.57 -1.97 11.05
N GLU A 17 -5.56 -2.10 12.37
CA GLU A 17 -4.63 -3.00 13.06
C GLU A 17 -4.80 -4.45 12.58
N LYS A 18 -3.72 -5.23 12.69
CA LYS A 18 -3.66 -6.64 12.37
C LYS A 18 -2.98 -7.38 13.50
N ASP A 19 -3.55 -8.51 13.91
CA ASP A 19 -2.94 -9.38 14.91
C ASP A 19 -1.60 -9.92 14.42
N ALA A 20 -0.75 -10.32 15.38
CA ALA A 20 0.51 -10.97 15.08
C ALA A 20 0.29 -12.25 14.25
N GLY A 21 1.05 -12.38 13.16
CA GLY A 21 0.94 -13.52 12.27
C GLY A 21 1.33 -13.16 10.84
N PHE A 22 1.23 -14.15 9.95
CA PHE A 22 1.49 -13.96 8.53
C PHE A 22 0.24 -13.41 7.83
N HIS A 23 0.43 -12.33 7.07
CA HIS A 23 -0.61 -11.72 6.27
C HIS A 23 -0.13 -11.57 4.83
N SER A 24 -1.04 -11.76 3.86
CA SER A 24 -0.75 -11.60 2.43
C SER A 24 -1.80 -10.68 1.81
N ILE A 25 -1.33 -9.71 1.01
CA ILE A 25 -2.19 -8.74 0.34
C ILE A 25 -1.70 -8.59 -1.09
N ARG A 26 -2.64 -8.74 -2.03
CA ARG A 26 -2.39 -8.46 -3.45
C ARG A 26 -2.99 -7.11 -3.78
N TRP A 27 -2.14 -6.20 -4.27
CA TRP A 27 -2.60 -4.96 -4.87
C TRP A 27 -3.01 -5.20 -6.33
N ASP A 28 -4.10 -4.57 -6.74
CA ASP A 28 -4.77 -4.67 -8.03
C ASP A 28 -4.34 -3.59 -9.05
N ALA A 29 -3.28 -2.82 -8.74
CA ALA A 29 -2.79 -1.71 -9.54
C ALA A 29 -3.80 -0.56 -9.71
N THR A 30 -4.65 -0.32 -8.70
CA THR A 30 -5.52 0.87 -8.64
C THR A 30 -5.11 1.85 -7.53
N ASN A 31 -5.54 3.11 -7.60
CA ASN A 31 -5.35 4.10 -6.54
C ASN A 31 -6.46 4.02 -5.47
N ASP A 32 -6.45 4.94 -4.49
CA ASP A 32 -7.50 5.03 -3.44
C ASP A 32 -8.92 5.31 -4.02
N PHE A 33 -9.04 5.79 -5.25
CA PHE A 33 -10.30 6.05 -5.95
C PHE A 33 -10.77 4.85 -6.82
N GLY A 34 -10.00 3.76 -6.86
CA GLY A 34 -10.29 2.60 -7.70
C GLY A 34 -9.88 2.76 -9.17
N GLU A 35 -9.15 3.82 -9.51
CA GLU A 35 -8.67 4.06 -10.87
C GLU A 35 -7.36 3.32 -11.11
N SER A 36 -7.22 2.69 -12.28
CA SER A 36 -5.96 2.03 -12.67
C SER A 36 -4.80 3.03 -12.74
N VAL A 37 -3.63 2.61 -12.24
CA VAL A 37 -2.40 3.40 -12.36
C VAL A 37 -1.50 2.89 -13.49
N SER A 38 -0.54 3.71 -13.90
CA SER A 38 0.41 3.36 -14.96
C SER A 38 1.27 2.14 -14.60
N ALA A 39 1.73 1.41 -15.61
CA ALA A 39 2.73 0.38 -15.40
C ALA A 39 4.05 1.00 -14.89
N GLY A 40 4.69 0.37 -13.91
CA GLY A 40 5.93 0.88 -13.33
C GLY A 40 6.30 0.19 -12.02
N MET A 41 7.38 0.67 -11.42
CA MET A 41 7.80 0.26 -10.09
C MET A 41 7.11 1.10 -9.02
N TYR A 42 6.78 0.45 -7.92
CA TYR A 42 6.15 1.06 -6.75
C TYR A 42 6.80 0.50 -5.49
N PHE A 43 6.85 1.32 -4.45
CA PHE A 43 7.31 0.90 -3.12
C PHE A 43 6.11 0.71 -2.21
N TYR A 44 6.24 -0.23 -1.26
CA TYR A 44 5.27 -0.37 -0.19
C TYR A 44 5.95 -0.06 1.15
N THR A 45 5.20 0.60 2.03
CA THR A 45 5.58 0.89 3.40
C THR A 45 4.57 0.24 4.34
N ILE A 46 5.06 -0.48 5.35
CA ILE A 46 4.23 -1.02 6.43
C ILE A 46 4.66 -0.29 7.70
N GLN A 47 3.70 0.32 8.40
CA GLN A 47 3.92 0.89 9.71
C GLN A 47 3.36 -0.07 10.76
N VAL A 48 4.18 -0.41 11.76
CA VAL A 48 3.83 -1.36 12.81
C VAL A 48 4.03 -0.66 14.14
N GLY A 49 2.93 -0.37 14.84
CA GLY A 49 2.92 0.31 16.14
C GLY A 49 3.43 1.75 16.11
N GLU A 50 3.12 2.49 17.18
CA GLU A 50 3.96 3.59 17.67
C GLU A 50 4.69 3.05 18.89
N PHE A 51 6.02 3.18 18.93
CA PHE A 51 6.80 2.87 20.12
C PHE A 51 6.88 4.09 21.03
#